data_AF-A0AAU9DAJ9-F1
#
_entry.id   AF-A0AAU9DAJ9-F1
#
_cell.length_a   1.000
_cell.length_b   1.000
_cell.length_c   1.000
_cell.angle_alpha   90.00
_cell.angle_beta   90.00
_cell.angle_gamma   90.00
#
_symmetry.space_group_name_H-M   'P 1'
#
loop_
_entity.id
_entity.type
_entity.pdbx_description
1 polymer ?
#
loop_
_entity_poly.entity_id
_entity_poly.type
_entity_poly.pdbx_seq_one_letter_code
_entity_poly.pdbx_strand_id
1 'polypeptide(L)'
;MERGNVKDLEFLVLADLAYERYIDDDEGYNLEKVLKKHHFNDTTETGKSERQQRWNYFSERMEGWKLLEGFDLDEYKNKYKEEYESSFGEKKEGSKEFKNIELQYKQFYAAAFEKDDEIVIAYRGTDGENGKYDSHKDFKIFFGLIDLGDRDFIMEHYLTNGKIVAGIPGIQFKLAVDFYNKILTKNTESNISVTGHSLGGGLAQYVSVMEGVKRGVAWNGVGIKDFLKFN
;
A
#
# COMPACT_ATOMS: atom_id res chain seq x y z
N MET A 1 11.23 19.06 18.07
CA MET A 1 10.79 18.67 16.72
C MET A 1 9.29 18.83 16.68
N GLU A 2 8.78 19.76 15.88
CA GLU A 2 7.34 19.91 15.68
C GLU A 2 6.82 18.66 14.97
N ARG A 3 5.86 17.97 15.60
CA ARG A 3 5.09 16.93 14.92
C ARG A 3 4.24 17.63 13.86
N GLY A 4 4.28 17.17 12.61
CA GLY A 4 3.34 17.63 11.58
C GLY A 4 1.90 17.51 12.07
N ASN A 5 0.99 18.31 11.51
CA ASN A 5 -0.37 18.47 12.02
C ASN A 5 -1.25 17.19 11.91
N VAL A 6 -0.78 16.18 11.16
CA VAL A 6 -1.45 14.89 11.02
C VAL A 6 -1.46 14.12 12.34
N LYS A 7 -2.63 13.69 12.79
CA LYS A 7 -2.82 12.88 14.00
C LYS A 7 -2.53 11.42 13.70
N ASP A 8 -2.05 10.66 14.69
CA ASP A 8 -1.74 9.23 14.51
C ASP A 8 -2.98 8.44 14.03
N LEU A 9 -4.17 8.81 14.50
CA LEU A 9 -5.39 8.19 14.03
C LEU A 9 -5.69 8.46 12.55
N GLU A 10 -5.31 9.63 12.01
CA GLU A 10 -5.42 9.91 10.57
C GLU A 10 -4.49 9.00 9.78
N PHE A 11 -3.27 8.74 10.25
CA PHE A 11 -2.37 7.76 9.62
C PHE A 11 -2.93 6.33 9.58
N LEU A 12 -3.67 5.92 10.61
CA LEU A 12 -4.33 4.61 10.64
C LEU A 12 -5.44 4.55 9.59
N VAL A 13 -6.28 5.59 9.52
CA VAL A 13 -7.35 5.67 8.52
C VAL A 13 -6.77 5.64 7.11
N LEU A 14 -5.77 6.47 6.81
CA LEU A 14 -5.14 6.52 5.49
C LEU A 14 -4.45 5.19 5.12
N ALA A 15 -3.89 4.47 6.10
CA ALA A 15 -3.35 3.13 5.87
C ALA A 15 -4.43 2.09 5.52
N ASP A 16 -5.63 2.18 6.08
CA ASP A 16 -6.77 1.33 5.71
C ASP A 16 -7.31 1.71 4.33
N LEU A 17 -7.36 3.02 4.03
CA LEU A 17 -7.82 3.54 2.74
C LEU A 17 -6.93 3.13 1.57
N ALA A 18 -5.64 2.83 1.79
CA ALA A 18 -4.77 2.26 0.76
C ALA A 18 -5.20 0.87 0.27
N TYR A 19 -6.15 0.20 0.93
CA TYR A 19 -6.73 -1.05 0.41
C TYR A 19 -7.81 -0.81 -0.64
N GLU A 20 -8.36 0.40 -0.71
CA GLU A 20 -9.29 0.78 -1.77
C GLU A 20 -8.51 1.09 -3.06
N ARG A 21 -9.01 0.62 -4.21
CA ARG A 21 -8.45 1.00 -5.51
C ARG A 21 -9.12 2.28 -5.99
N TYR A 22 -8.34 3.35 -6.04
CA TYR A 22 -8.74 4.59 -6.69
C TYR A 22 -8.57 4.50 -8.20
N ILE A 23 -9.49 5.10 -8.94
CA ILE A 23 -9.41 5.28 -10.39
C ILE A 23 -9.05 6.73 -10.70
N ASP A 24 -8.48 7.00 -11.88
CA ASP A 24 -7.97 8.32 -12.27
C ASP A 24 -9.00 9.46 -12.09
N ASP A 25 -10.29 9.16 -12.26
CA ASP A 25 -11.41 10.08 -12.03
C ASP A 25 -11.64 10.47 -10.55
N ASP A 26 -10.83 9.98 -9.61
CA ASP A 26 -10.91 10.27 -8.18
C ASP A 26 -9.87 11.27 -7.69
N GLU A 27 -8.83 11.56 -8.49
CA GLU A 27 -7.76 12.48 -8.11
C GLU A 27 -8.27 13.91 -7.90
N GLY A 28 -7.73 14.58 -6.88
CA GLY A 28 -8.11 15.93 -6.47
C GLY A 28 -9.46 16.03 -5.76
N TYR A 29 -10.24 14.95 -5.67
CA TYR A 29 -11.49 14.95 -4.92
C TYR A 29 -11.25 14.73 -3.43
N ASN A 30 -12.13 15.33 -2.63
CA ASN A 30 -12.20 15.07 -1.20
C ASN A 30 -12.49 13.58 -0.96
N LEU A 31 -11.79 12.98 0.00
CA LEU A 31 -11.95 11.58 0.36
C LEU A 31 -13.39 11.21 0.71
N GLU A 32 -14.15 12.12 1.33
CA GLU A 32 -15.57 11.93 1.60
C GLU A 32 -16.36 11.61 0.32
N LYS A 33 -16.06 12.31 -0.78
CA LYS A 33 -16.73 12.13 -2.07
C LYS A 33 -16.22 10.88 -2.79
N VAL A 34 -14.91 10.67 -2.82
CA VAL A 34 -14.28 9.49 -3.45
C VAL A 34 -14.85 8.22 -2.83
N LEU A 35 -14.85 8.15 -1.51
CA LEU A 35 -15.25 6.94 -0.80
C LEU A 35 -16.77 6.74 -0.90
N LYS A 36 -17.60 7.79 -0.84
CA LYS A 36 -19.03 7.70 -1.17
C LYS A 36 -19.29 7.13 -2.57
N LYS A 37 -18.46 7.41 -3.58
CA LYS A 37 -18.59 6.86 -4.94
C LYS A 37 -18.28 5.36 -4.99
N HIS A 38 -17.24 4.92 -4.28
CA HIS A 38 -16.81 3.52 -4.24
C HIS A 38 -17.69 2.61 -3.35
N HIS A 39 -18.35 3.18 -2.33
CA HIS A 39 -19.14 2.43 -1.35
C HIS A 39 -20.47 1.83 -1.85
N PHE A 40 -20.92 2.09 -3.07
CA PHE A 40 -22.24 1.63 -3.56
C PHE A 40 -22.25 0.30 -4.34
N ASN A 41 -21.11 -0.38 -4.50
CA ASN A 41 -21.05 -1.60 -5.34
C ASN A 41 -20.90 -2.94 -4.59
N ASP A 42 -20.87 -2.96 -3.26
CA ASP A 42 -20.78 -4.22 -2.50
C ASP A 42 -22.17 -4.85 -2.28
N THR A 43 -22.31 -6.16 -2.47
CA THR A 43 -23.62 -6.84 -2.63
C THR A 43 -24.09 -7.63 -1.41
N THR A 44 -23.29 -7.77 -0.35
CA THR A 44 -23.67 -8.56 0.85
C THR A 44 -24.13 -7.69 2.02
N GLU A 45 -25.24 -8.06 2.69
CA GLU A 45 -25.86 -7.24 3.76
C GLU A 45 -25.01 -7.11 5.03
N THR A 46 -24.25 -8.13 5.41
CA THR A 46 -23.39 -8.12 6.60
C THR A 46 -22.15 -7.25 6.42
N GLY A 47 -21.47 -7.36 5.28
CA GLY A 47 -20.33 -6.52 4.91
C GLY A 47 -20.68 -5.03 4.80
N LYS A 48 -21.92 -4.72 4.35
CA LYS A 48 -22.43 -3.34 4.32
C LYS A 48 -22.46 -2.69 5.70
N SER A 49 -22.86 -3.40 6.75
CA SER A 49 -23.06 -2.80 8.09
C SER A 49 -21.76 -2.44 8.80
N GLU A 50 -20.74 -3.30 8.76
CA GLU A 50 -19.44 -3.05 9.36
C GLU A 50 -18.64 -2.00 8.57
N ARG A 51 -18.69 -2.07 7.23
CA ARG A 51 -18.03 -1.09 6.36
C ARG A 51 -18.68 0.28 6.46
N GLN A 52 -20.01 0.37 6.64
CA GLN A 52 -20.72 1.63 6.88
C GLN A 52 -20.38 2.25 8.25
N GLN A 53 -20.25 1.44 9.31
CA GLN A 53 -19.84 1.96 10.62
C GLN A 53 -18.40 2.47 10.58
N ARG A 54 -17.50 1.70 9.93
CA ARG A 54 -16.11 2.12 9.67
C ARG A 54 -16.05 3.39 8.84
N TRP A 55 -16.92 3.50 7.84
CA TRP A 55 -17.06 4.68 6.99
C TRP A 55 -17.46 5.92 7.79
N ASN A 56 -18.52 5.85 8.59
CA ASN A 56 -18.95 6.96 9.42
C ASN A 56 -17.82 7.40 10.37
N TYR A 57 -17.07 6.44 10.91
CA TYR A 57 -15.91 6.70 11.75
C TYR A 57 -14.78 7.42 10.99
N PHE A 58 -14.51 7.04 9.73
CA PHE A 58 -13.49 7.66 8.88
C PHE A 58 -13.87 9.05 8.38
N SER A 59 -15.13 9.26 7.96
CA SER A 59 -15.57 10.53 7.40
C SER A 59 -15.42 11.70 8.37
N GLU A 60 -15.66 11.46 9.67
CA GLU A 60 -15.46 12.47 10.73
C GLU A 60 -13.98 12.89 10.90
N ARG A 61 -13.04 12.06 10.46
CA ARG A 61 -11.60 12.25 10.68
C ARG A 61 -10.87 12.69 9.42
N MET A 62 -11.45 12.44 8.25
CA MET A 62 -10.86 12.73 6.94
C MET A 62 -11.34 14.06 6.36
N GLU A 63 -11.95 14.93 7.17
CA GLU A 63 -12.30 16.28 6.74
C GLU A 63 -11.04 17.05 6.28
N GLY A 64 -11.14 17.61 5.07
CA GLY A 64 -10.07 18.36 4.41
C GLY A 64 -9.09 17.51 3.61
N TRP A 65 -9.08 16.18 3.79
CA TRP A 65 -8.21 15.30 3.03
C TRP A 65 -8.73 15.07 1.61
N LYS A 66 -7.80 15.01 0.66
CA LYS A 66 -8.05 14.69 -0.74
C LYS A 66 -7.18 13.53 -1.17
N LEU A 67 -7.66 12.75 -2.13
CA LEU A 67 -6.80 11.86 -2.89
C LEU A 67 -5.93 12.73 -3.79
N LEU A 68 -4.62 12.67 -3.60
CA LEU A 68 -3.67 13.34 -4.48
C LEU A 68 -3.38 12.47 -5.69
N GLU A 69 -3.02 11.21 -5.46
CA GLU A 69 -2.59 10.30 -6.53
C GLU A 69 -2.66 8.84 -6.09
N GLY A 70 -3.14 7.97 -6.98
CA GLY A 70 -3.08 6.51 -6.80
C GLY A 70 -1.91 5.90 -7.58
N PHE A 71 -1.35 4.78 -7.11
CA PHE A 71 -0.39 4.04 -7.91
C PHE A 71 -1.08 3.36 -9.11
N ASP A 72 -0.66 3.74 -10.31
CA ASP A 72 -1.04 3.06 -11.56
C ASP A 72 0.13 2.22 -12.10
N LEU A 73 -0.11 0.91 -12.17
CA LEU A 73 0.86 -0.04 -12.71
C LEU A 73 1.06 0.11 -14.22
N ASP A 74 0.03 0.50 -14.97
CA ASP A 74 0.14 0.63 -16.41
C ASP A 74 0.91 1.91 -16.79
N GLU A 75 0.68 3.03 -16.08
CA GLU A 75 1.58 4.19 -16.13
C GLU A 75 3.03 3.80 -15.81
N TYR A 76 3.25 3.04 -14.73
CA TYR A 76 4.59 2.60 -14.34
C TYR A 76 5.25 1.77 -15.45
N LYS A 77 4.57 0.77 -16.01
CA LYS A 77 5.09 -0.06 -17.11
C LYS A 77 5.45 0.79 -18.33
N ASN A 78 4.64 1.79 -18.65
CA ASN A 78 4.89 2.66 -19.79
C ASN A 78 6.11 3.54 -19.57
N LYS A 79 6.24 4.13 -18.38
CA LYS A 79 7.34 5.04 -18.03
C LYS A 79 8.66 4.31 -17.82
N TYR A 80 8.63 3.12 -17.21
CA TYR A 80 9.81 2.33 -16.83
C TYR A 80 9.86 1.00 -17.59
N LYS A 81 9.50 1.02 -18.89
CA LYS A 81 9.34 -0.18 -19.70
C LYS A 81 10.57 -1.09 -19.69
N GLU A 82 11.75 -0.55 -19.96
CA GLU A 82 13.00 -1.32 -19.99
C GLU A 82 13.30 -1.97 -18.64
N GLU A 83 13.01 -1.26 -17.55
CA GLU A 83 13.22 -1.76 -16.20
C GLU A 83 12.22 -2.87 -15.85
N TYR A 84 10.95 -2.65 -16.18
CA TYR A 84 9.89 -3.65 -16.03
C TYR A 84 10.25 -4.93 -16.79
N GLU A 85 10.61 -4.81 -18.07
CA GLU A 85 11.03 -5.94 -18.91
C GLU A 85 12.30 -6.62 -18.38
N SER A 86 13.29 -5.85 -17.91
CA SER A 86 14.53 -6.40 -17.35
C SER A 86 14.33 -7.18 -16.05
N SER A 87 13.28 -6.88 -15.28
CA SER A 87 12.92 -7.63 -14.07
C SER A 87 12.60 -9.10 -14.39
N PHE A 88 12.09 -9.38 -15.59
CA PHE A 88 11.86 -10.74 -16.06
C PHE A 88 13.14 -11.40 -16.61
N GLY A 89 14.06 -10.65 -17.22
CA GLY A 89 15.30 -11.22 -17.79
C GLY A 89 14.99 -12.30 -18.84
N GLU A 90 15.69 -13.44 -18.80
CA GLU A 90 15.44 -14.58 -19.71
C GLU A 90 14.27 -15.49 -19.27
N LYS A 91 13.51 -15.10 -18.24
CA LYS A 91 12.42 -15.94 -17.70
C LYS A 91 11.32 -16.07 -18.74
N LYS A 92 10.96 -17.32 -19.08
CA LYS A 92 9.90 -17.61 -20.04
C LYS A 92 8.55 -17.11 -19.51
N GLU A 93 7.80 -16.41 -20.36
CA GLU A 93 6.41 -16.04 -20.06
C GLU A 93 5.59 -17.27 -19.62
N GLY A 94 4.84 -17.11 -18.54
CA GLY A 94 4.06 -18.20 -17.93
C GLY A 94 4.86 -19.17 -17.04
N SER A 95 6.19 -19.06 -16.95
CA SER A 95 6.99 -19.78 -15.94
C SER A 95 6.62 -19.34 -14.52
N LYS A 96 6.97 -20.16 -13.52
CA LYS A 96 6.70 -19.87 -12.10
C LYS A 96 7.39 -18.58 -11.67
N GLU A 97 8.63 -18.40 -12.07
CA GLU A 97 9.44 -17.24 -11.75
C GLU A 97 8.88 -15.97 -12.40
N PHE A 98 8.42 -16.06 -13.66
CA PHE A 98 7.75 -14.95 -14.35
C PHE A 98 6.48 -14.54 -13.59
N LYS A 99 5.60 -15.51 -13.31
CA LYS A 99 4.34 -15.27 -12.58
C LYS A 99 4.57 -14.65 -11.20
N ASN A 100 5.61 -15.09 -10.48
CA ASN A 100 5.94 -14.53 -9.17
C ASN A 100 6.38 -13.06 -9.24
N ILE A 101 7.08 -12.65 -10.31
CA ILE A 101 7.50 -11.26 -10.49
C ILE A 101 6.30 -10.41 -10.90
N GLU A 102 5.53 -10.88 -11.87
CA GLU A 102 4.30 -10.23 -12.33
C GLU A 102 3.30 -10.03 -11.17
N LEU A 103 3.17 -11.03 -10.30
CA LEU A 103 2.30 -10.97 -9.12
C LEU A 103 2.75 -9.86 -8.15
N GLN A 104 4.05 -9.75 -7.86
CA GLN A 104 4.56 -8.69 -6.98
C GLN A 104 4.29 -7.28 -7.55
N TYR A 105 4.32 -7.10 -8.88
CA TYR A 105 3.91 -5.83 -9.49
C TYR A 105 2.41 -5.57 -9.34
N LYS A 106 1.56 -6.58 -9.57
CA LYS A 106 0.09 -6.46 -9.46
C LYS A 106 -0.40 -6.25 -8.03
N GLN A 107 0.35 -6.74 -7.05
CA GLN A 107 -0.01 -6.67 -5.63
C GLN A 107 0.53 -5.43 -4.93
N PHE A 108 1.53 -4.75 -5.51
CA PHE A 108 1.92 -3.45 -5.01
C PHE A 108 0.80 -2.42 -5.25
N TYR A 109 0.49 -1.65 -4.22
CA TYR A 109 -0.36 -0.47 -4.34
C TYR A 109 0.02 0.57 -3.29
N ALA A 110 -0.10 1.83 -3.66
CA ALA A 110 0.08 2.97 -2.80
C ALA A 110 -0.87 4.09 -3.20
N ALA A 111 -1.20 4.96 -2.26
CA ALA A 111 -1.97 6.16 -2.52
C ALA A 111 -1.35 7.33 -1.74
N ALA A 112 -1.31 8.49 -2.36
CA ALA A 112 -0.93 9.74 -1.73
C ALA A 112 -2.18 10.55 -1.42
N PHE A 113 -2.23 11.07 -0.20
CA PHE A 113 -3.31 11.91 0.29
C PHE A 113 -2.75 13.25 0.73
N GLU A 114 -3.52 14.31 0.52
CA GLU A 114 -3.10 15.67 0.81
C GLU A 114 -4.13 16.37 1.71
N LYS A 115 -3.64 17.14 2.67
CA LYS A 115 -4.41 18.10 3.44
C LYS A 115 -3.51 19.28 3.81
N ASP A 116 -3.89 20.48 3.35
CA ASP A 116 -3.07 21.69 3.48
C ASP A 116 -1.66 21.43 2.89
N ASP A 117 -0.57 21.72 3.61
CA ASP A 117 0.81 21.49 3.15
C ASP A 117 1.37 20.09 3.55
N GLU A 118 0.52 19.19 4.04
CA GLU A 118 0.89 17.85 4.48
C GLU A 118 0.44 16.79 3.47
N ILE A 119 1.39 15.93 3.07
CA ILE A 119 1.13 14.77 2.23
C ILE A 119 1.43 13.51 3.02
N VAL A 120 0.53 12.53 2.94
CA VAL A 120 0.73 11.19 3.51
C VAL A 120 0.63 10.18 2.39
N ILE A 121 1.72 9.45 2.19
CA ILE A 121 1.76 8.29 1.29
C ILE A 121 1.46 7.04 2.09
N ALA A 122 0.38 6.36 1.75
CA ALA A 122 -0.01 5.11 2.37
C ALA A 122 0.28 3.94 1.43
N TYR A 123 0.99 2.93 1.94
CA TYR A 123 1.27 1.69 1.23
C TYR A 123 0.30 0.60 1.66
N ARG A 124 -0.29 -0.10 0.69
CA ARG A 124 -1.16 -1.24 0.96
C ARG A 124 -0.34 -2.41 1.49
N GLY A 125 -0.92 -3.19 2.40
CA GLY A 125 -0.37 -4.49 2.77
C GLY A 125 -0.75 -5.59 1.79
N THR A 126 -0.47 -6.83 2.17
CA THR A 126 -0.92 -8.03 1.46
C THR A 126 -2.45 -8.08 1.48
N ASP A 127 -3.03 -8.17 0.30
CA ASP A 127 -4.45 -8.37 0.06
C ASP A 127 -4.53 -9.38 -1.10
N GLY A 128 -5.21 -10.52 -0.91
CA GLY A 128 -5.23 -11.63 -1.88
C GLY A 128 -5.73 -11.24 -3.27
N GLU A 129 -5.90 -12.20 -4.19
CA GLU A 129 -6.28 -11.89 -5.58
C GLU A 129 -7.54 -10.99 -5.68
N ASN A 130 -7.34 -9.76 -6.16
CA ASN A 130 -8.36 -8.86 -6.69
C ASN A 130 -9.43 -8.36 -5.70
N GLY A 131 -9.09 -8.11 -4.43
CA GLY A 131 -10.01 -7.42 -3.51
C GLY A 131 -11.30 -8.19 -3.20
N LYS A 132 -11.32 -9.51 -3.44
CA LYS A 132 -12.35 -10.40 -2.90
C LYS A 132 -12.02 -10.71 -1.44
N TYR A 133 -12.25 -9.72 -0.60
CA TYR A 133 -11.90 -9.71 0.81
C TYR A 133 -12.79 -10.68 1.61
N ASP A 134 -12.19 -11.69 2.24
CA ASP A 134 -12.74 -12.32 3.45
C ASP A 134 -11.72 -12.13 4.60
N SER A 135 -11.73 -10.93 5.17
CA SER A 135 -10.93 -10.49 6.31
C SER A 135 -10.73 -11.53 7.42
N HIS A 136 -11.72 -12.40 7.63
CA HIS A 136 -11.74 -13.38 8.72
C HIS A 136 -10.94 -14.65 8.41
N LYS A 137 -10.76 -15.00 7.14
CA LYS A 137 -9.96 -16.16 6.73
C LYS A 137 -8.49 -15.81 6.64
N ASP A 138 -8.16 -14.65 6.08
CA ASP A 138 -6.76 -14.28 5.81
C ASP A 138 -6.02 -13.80 7.07
N PHE A 139 -6.72 -13.16 8.01
CA PHE A 139 -6.17 -12.84 9.35
C PHE A 139 -5.80 -14.10 10.13
N LYS A 140 -6.56 -15.19 9.97
CA LYS A 140 -6.26 -16.48 10.62
C LYS A 140 -5.02 -17.14 10.01
N ILE A 141 -4.84 -17.08 8.69
CA ILE A 141 -3.64 -17.60 8.02
C ILE A 141 -2.39 -16.84 8.47
N PHE A 142 -2.45 -15.50 8.55
CA PHE A 142 -1.36 -14.64 9.02
C PHE A 142 -0.87 -14.97 10.45
N PHE A 143 -1.78 -15.37 11.34
CA PHE A 143 -1.47 -15.72 12.74
C PHE A 143 -1.36 -17.23 13.02
N GLY A 144 -1.26 -18.07 11.98
CA GLY A 144 -1.06 -19.52 12.14
C GLY A 144 -2.30 -20.34 12.52
N LEU A 145 -3.50 -19.78 12.35
CA LEU A 145 -4.78 -20.47 12.47
C LEU A 145 -5.22 -20.93 11.06
N ILE A 146 -4.81 -22.15 10.71
CA ILE A 146 -4.83 -22.76 9.38
C ILE A 146 -6.20 -22.70 8.66
N ASP A 147 -6.23 -22.13 7.45
CA ASP A 147 -6.97 -22.68 6.28
C ASP A 147 -6.08 -22.53 5.03
N LEU A 148 -5.64 -23.65 4.43
CA LEU A 148 -4.62 -23.72 3.36
C LEU A 148 -5.20 -23.52 1.95
N GLY A 149 -6.30 -22.79 1.83
CA GLY A 149 -7.11 -22.73 0.62
C GLY A 149 -6.51 -21.92 -0.53
N ASP A 150 -5.73 -20.88 -0.21
CA ASP A 150 -5.23 -19.93 -1.22
C ASP A 150 -3.70 -20.02 -1.37
N ARG A 151 -3.27 -20.77 -2.40
CA ARG A 151 -1.86 -21.02 -2.69
C ARG A 151 -1.10 -19.75 -3.08
N ASP A 152 -1.78 -18.78 -3.69
CA ASP A 152 -1.15 -17.56 -4.18
C ASP A 152 -0.88 -16.58 -3.02
N PHE A 153 -1.81 -16.49 -2.07
CA PHE A 153 -1.59 -15.78 -0.78
C PHE A 153 -0.43 -16.39 0.02
N ILE A 154 -0.36 -17.72 0.15
CA ILE A 154 0.72 -18.40 0.89
C ILE A 154 2.09 -18.15 0.22
N MET A 155 2.15 -18.24 -1.10
CA MET A 155 3.40 -18.00 -1.85
C MET A 155 3.83 -16.53 -1.79
N GLU A 156 2.90 -15.58 -1.86
CA GLU A 156 3.16 -14.15 -1.66
C GLU A 156 3.69 -13.88 -0.25
N HIS A 157 3.01 -14.40 0.76
CA HIS A 157 3.39 -14.19 2.15
C HIS A 157 4.78 -14.75 2.43
N TYR A 158 5.06 -15.98 1.96
CA TYR A 158 6.38 -16.59 2.14
C TYR A 158 7.48 -15.95 1.30
N LEU A 159 7.21 -15.54 0.05
CA LEU A 159 8.24 -14.97 -0.82
C LEU A 159 8.50 -13.50 -0.52
N THR A 160 7.46 -12.69 -0.36
CA THR A 160 7.58 -11.26 -0.09
C THR A 160 7.99 -11.05 1.36
N ASN A 161 7.27 -11.59 2.35
CA ASN A 161 7.68 -11.41 3.75
C ASN A 161 8.95 -12.18 4.09
N GLY A 162 9.21 -13.32 3.44
CA GLY A 162 10.49 -14.02 3.58
C GLY A 162 11.68 -13.20 3.08
N LYS A 163 11.54 -12.48 1.95
CA LYS A 163 12.56 -11.54 1.46
C LYS A 163 12.72 -10.34 2.41
N ILE A 164 11.63 -9.88 3.02
CA ILE A 164 11.65 -8.77 4.00
C ILE A 164 12.37 -9.16 5.28
N VAL A 165 12.02 -10.31 5.84
CA VAL A 165 12.71 -10.88 7.00
C VAL A 165 14.17 -11.20 6.65
N ALA A 166 14.46 -11.58 5.41
CA ALA A 166 15.83 -11.81 4.95
C ALA A 166 16.61 -10.52 4.60
N GLY A 167 15.98 -9.34 4.68
CA GLY A 167 16.63 -8.07 4.35
C GLY A 167 16.95 -7.89 2.85
N ILE A 168 16.28 -8.61 1.95
CA ILE A 168 16.47 -8.52 0.50
C ILE A 168 15.32 -7.70 -0.09
N PRO A 169 15.55 -6.46 -0.56
CA PRO A 169 14.47 -5.64 -1.07
C PRO A 169 13.95 -6.23 -2.39
N GLY A 170 12.70 -6.69 -2.36
CA GLY A 170 11.97 -7.13 -3.56
C GLY A 170 11.44 -5.95 -4.37
N ILE A 171 10.79 -6.24 -5.51
CA ILE A 171 10.29 -5.21 -6.43
C ILE A 171 9.33 -4.21 -5.75
N GLN A 172 8.52 -4.64 -4.78
CA GLN A 172 7.59 -3.77 -4.05
C GLN A 172 8.29 -2.67 -3.25
N PHE A 173 9.52 -2.90 -2.77
CA PHE A 173 10.32 -1.88 -2.09
C PHE A 173 10.79 -0.80 -3.04
N LYS A 174 11.22 -1.22 -4.24
CA LYS A 174 11.57 -0.30 -5.31
C LYS A 174 10.36 0.54 -5.72
N LEU A 175 9.23 -0.10 -5.98
CA LEU A 175 7.98 0.60 -6.33
C LEU A 175 7.55 1.59 -5.24
N ALA A 176 7.74 1.24 -3.97
CA ALA A 176 7.45 2.15 -2.85
C ALA A 176 8.31 3.42 -2.88
N VAL A 177 9.60 3.27 -3.16
CA VAL A 177 10.55 4.39 -3.32
C VAL A 177 10.25 5.19 -4.58
N ASP A 178 9.97 4.54 -5.71
CA ASP A 178 9.65 5.23 -6.96
C ASP A 178 8.37 6.06 -6.83
N PHE A 179 7.35 5.51 -6.17
CA PHE A 179 6.13 6.25 -5.89
C PHE A 179 6.38 7.43 -4.95
N TYR A 180 7.16 7.25 -3.89
CA TYR A 180 7.58 8.35 -3.03
C TYR A 180 8.28 9.46 -3.82
N ASN A 181 9.25 9.11 -4.66
CA ASN A 181 10.01 10.05 -5.46
C ASN A 181 9.14 10.76 -6.51
N LYS A 182 8.14 10.07 -7.07
CA LYS A 182 7.14 10.67 -7.97
C LYS A 182 6.38 11.78 -7.25
N ILE A 183 5.89 11.52 -6.04
CA ILE A 183 5.14 12.49 -5.23
C ILE A 183 6.04 13.64 -4.78
N LEU A 184 7.25 13.34 -4.30
CA LEU A 184 8.23 14.36 -3.88
C LEU A 184 8.58 15.32 -5.03
N THR A 185 8.82 14.79 -6.23
CA THR A 185 9.18 15.61 -7.40
C THR A 185 8.07 16.58 -7.80
N LYS A 186 6.80 16.19 -7.61
CA LYS A 186 5.63 17.03 -7.91
C LYS A 186 5.31 18.03 -6.79
N ASN A 187 5.78 17.79 -5.57
CA ASN A 187 5.36 18.51 -4.35
C ASN A 187 6.56 18.87 -3.46
N THR A 188 7.54 19.58 -4.02
CA THR A 188 8.84 19.82 -3.36
C THR A 188 8.79 20.68 -2.09
N GLU A 189 7.70 21.42 -1.89
CA GLU A 189 7.51 22.32 -0.74
C GLU A 189 6.69 21.67 0.39
N SER A 190 6.06 20.51 0.14
CA SER A 190 5.16 19.85 1.08
C SER A 190 5.90 18.96 2.09
N ASN A 191 5.31 18.82 3.28
CA ASN A 191 5.78 17.85 4.26
C ASN A 191 5.25 16.46 3.89
N ILE A 192 6.13 15.57 3.44
CA ILE A 192 5.75 14.19 3.11
C ILE A 192 6.00 13.26 4.30
N SER A 193 4.96 12.55 4.71
CA SER A 193 4.98 11.46 5.66
C SER A 193 4.57 10.15 4.99
N VAL A 194 4.91 9.02 5.59
CA VAL A 194 4.56 7.68 5.06
C VAL A 194 3.84 6.83 6.10
N THR A 195 2.94 5.96 5.65
CA THR A 195 2.20 5.03 6.52
C THR A 195 1.86 3.72 5.84
N GLY A 196 1.47 2.73 6.63
CA GLY A 196 0.92 1.49 6.13
C GLY A 196 0.67 0.47 7.24
N HIS A 197 -0.15 -0.54 6.91
CA HIS A 197 -0.44 -1.69 7.78
C HIS A 197 0.22 -2.97 7.25
N SER A 198 0.65 -3.87 8.14
CA SER A 198 1.23 -5.17 7.76
C SER A 198 2.44 -5.02 6.81
N LEU A 199 2.43 -5.62 5.62
CA LEU A 199 3.46 -5.40 4.58
C LEU A 199 3.64 -3.91 4.25
N GLY A 200 2.55 -3.15 4.12
CA GLY A 200 2.59 -1.72 3.85
C GLY A 200 3.31 -0.93 4.95
N GLY A 201 3.19 -1.38 6.21
CA GLY A 201 3.97 -0.82 7.31
C GLY A 201 5.47 -1.09 7.20
N GLY A 202 5.85 -2.24 6.63
CA GLY A 202 7.25 -2.55 6.30
C GLY A 202 7.79 -1.68 5.16
N LEU A 203 6.98 -1.46 4.12
CA LEU A 203 7.30 -0.54 3.01
C LEU A 203 7.47 0.90 3.51
N ALA A 204 6.55 1.38 4.36
CA ALA A 204 6.63 2.72 4.96
C ALA A 204 7.91 2.90 5.80
N GLN A 205 8.27 1.90 6.61
CA GLN A 205 9.53 1.93 7.36
C GLN A 205 10.74 1.98 6.42
N TYR A 206 10.75 1.16 5.36
CA TYR A 206 11.86 1.11 4.41
C TYR A 206 12.05 2.45 3.70
N VAL A 207 10.98 3.02 3.15
CA VAL A 207 11.03 4.34 2.51
C VAL A 207 11.48 5.42 3.49
N SER A 208 11.03 5.35 4.75
CA SER A 208 11.49 6.29 5.78
C SER A 208 13.00 6.27 5.98
N VAL A 209 13.61 5.08 5.96
CA VAL A 209 15.05 4.92 6.12
C VAL A 209 15.80 5.35 4.85
N MET A 210 15.35 4.91 3.68
CA MET A 210 16.07 5.13 2.42
C MET A 210 16.02 6.59 1.97
N GLU A 211 14.88 7.26 2.15
CA GLU A 211 14.64 8.60 1.64
C GLU A 211 14.72 9.68 2.75
N GLY A 212 15.06 9.28 3.98
CA GLY A 212 15.15 10.20 5.11
C GLY A 212 13.82 10.86 5.47
N VAL A 213 12.70 10.17 5.29
CA VAL A 213 11.37 10.69 5.62
C VAL A 213 11.28 10.96 7.11
N LYS A 214 10.97 12.20 7.48
CA LYS A 214 10.97 12.64 8.88
C LYS A 214 9.92 11.94 9.74
N ARG A 215 8.81 11.51 9.13
CA ARG A 215 7.70 10.85 9.82
C ARG A 215 7.17 9.66 9.04
N GLY A 216 7.47 8.47 9.54
CA GLY A 216 6.85 7.21 9.13
C GLY A 216 6.04 6.61 10.28
N VAL A 217 4.79 6.20 10.01
CA VAL A 217 3.92 5.54 10.99
C VAL A 217 3.54 4.16 10.48
N ALA A 218 3.97 3.10 11.16
CA ALA A 218 3.66 1.73 10.76
C ALA A 218 2.68 1.07 11.74
N TRP A 219 1.67 0.41 11.20
CA TRP A 219 0.63 -0.29 11.98
C TRP A 219 0.83 -1.79 11.85
N ASN A 220 1.20 -2.48 12.93
CA ASN A 220 1.52 -3.91 12.91
C ASN A 220 2.42 -4.30 11.73
N GLY A 221 3.38 -3.43 11.41
CA GLY A 221 4.20 -3.55 10.22
C GLY A 221 5.22 -4.67 10.36
N VAL A 222 5.56 -5.32 9.25
CA VAL A 222 6.73 -6.22 9.22
C VAL A 222 7.97 -5.37 9.50
N GLY A 223 8.78 -5.75 10.48
CA GLY A 223 9.96 -4.97 10.88
C GLY A 223 11.08 -5.07 9.84
N ILE A 224 11.72 -3.95 9.51
CA ILE A 224 12.82 -3.88 8.53
C ILE A 224 14.22 -4.08 9.14
N LYS A 225 14.31 -4.60 10.37
CA LYS A 225 15.57 -4.65 11.16
C LYS A 225 16.69 -5.47 10.49
N ASP A 226 16.36 -6.36 9.56
CA ASP A 226 17.35 -7.17 8.84
C ASP A 226 17.94 -6.50 7.58
N PHE A 227 17.41 -5.35 7.12
CA PHE A 227 17.98 -4.61 5.98
C PHE A 227 19.22 -3.78 6.34
N LEU A 228 19.38 -3.40 7.61
CA LEU A 228 20.49 -2.54 8.08
C LEU A 228 21.83 -3.28 8.27
N LYS A 229 21.88 -4.60 8.02
CA LYS A 229 23.10 -5.41 8.13
C LYS A 229 23.94 -5.46 6.84
N PHE A 230 23.50 -4.81 5.76
CA PHE A 230 24.16 -4.84 4.45
C PHE A 230 24.75 -3.49 4.00
N ASN A 231 24.94 -2.54 4.92
CA ASN A 231 25.74 -1.33 4.67
C ASN A 231 27.19 -1.53 5.11
#